data_AF-A0A519H6M8-F1
#
_entry.id   AF-A0A519H6M8-F1
#
_cell.length_a   1.000
_cell.length_b   1.000
_cell.length_c   1.000
_cell.angle_alpha   90.00
_cell.angle_beta   90.00
_cell.angle_gamma   90.00
#
_symmetry.space_group_name_H-M   'P 1'
#
loop_
_entity.id
_entity.type
_entity.pdbx_description
1 polymer ?
#
loop_
_entity_poly.entity_id
_entity_poly.type
_entity_poly.pdbx_seq_one_letter_code
_entity_poly.pdbx_strand_id
1 'polypeptide(L)'
;MRSRWALALTAAVSIVIGGAISASAAEPVALGSGRVVDDAAVLSSAEESAIQTRSEELSSSSNVDLWVVFVDEFTDPADAETWANDTARLNNLGPNQYLLAVSVGGRAFYLSGDSEGPVSEDQLIAIEQQRVGPELGDGDWAGAALAAADGLADATGGGTGGTDAQSGGGIGGFLFIGLLIVVVGVIVWLVIRARRKGGASGAANGRAGTPPVPLEELARRAASALVQTDDAIKTSEQELGFARAQFGDAATTEFAATLAQAKTDLDEAFSLKQQLDDATPDSEQDARAWNTRILELCEHANAELDAKAEAFDELRQLEQNAPEALARIQSERAAVAGATGTATSRLSELRASYAPEELATVADNLPQAQQRLTFADEQLAAAQAAVGGGDGASAAVSIRAAEEATAQAKLLYDAVAKLGDDLATAERDAAALVAELDTDLAAAAALPDADGRLAGAIAATRQRVEAARPLLTGTARRPLHALDSLEKANAEIDAALAHVRDAQEKQQRAAQQLQQLLTHAQAQVSAAEDYITS
;
A
#
# COMPACT_ATOMS: atom_id res chain seq x y z
N MET A 1 -58.04 2.00 -61.03
CA MET A 1 -56.71 1.89 -61.64
C MET A 1 -55.66 2.28 -60.61
N ARG A 2 -54.81 1.31 -60.24
CA ARG A 2 -53.39 1.39 -59.80
C ARG A 2 -52.84 2.66 -59.10
N SER A 3 -52.24 2.43 -57.91
CA SER A 3 -50.91 2.91 -57.40
C SER A 3 -50.66 4.44 -57.23
N ARG A 4 -49.89 4.99 -56.28
CA ARG A 4 -49.02 4.56 -55.15
C ARG A 4 -48.49 5.88 -54.49
N TRP A 5 -48.31 5.85 -53.15
CA TRP A 5 -47.18 6.40 -52.37
C TRP A 5 -47.14 7.85 -51.81
N ALA A 6 -46.86 7.89 -50.49
CA ALA A 6 -46.10 8.85 -49.67
C ALA A 6 -46.68 10.27 -49.47
N LEU A 7 -46.55 10.96 -48.34
CA LEU A 7 -45.48 11.01 -47.34
C LEU A 7 -46.05 11.46 -45.97
N ALA A 8 -45.47 10.96 -44.89
CA ALA A 8 -45.74 11.36 -43.51
C ALA A 8 -45.03 12.70 -43.18
N LEU A 9 -45.73 13.59 -42.47
CA LEU A 9 -45.15 14.82 -41.92
C LEU A 9 -45.99 15.28 -40.72
N THR A 10 -45.51 15.00 -39.50
CA THR A 10 -45.90 15.75 -38.30
C THR A 10 -44.74 15.75 -37.32
N ALA A 11 -44.17 16.94 -37.13
CA ALA A 11 -43.18 17.24 -36.11
C ALA A 11 -43.83 18.03 -34.97
N ALA A 12 -43.40 17.67 -33.75
CA ALA A 12 -43.30 18.46 -32.52
C ALA A 12 -44.61 18.94 -31.84
N VAL A 13 -44.83 18.57 -30.58
CA VAL A 13 -44.35 19.36 -29.43
C VAL A 13 -44.10 18.46 -28.22
N SER A 14 -42.93 18.68 -27.65
CA SER A 14 -42.30 18.24 -26.42
C SER A 14 -43.17 18.40 -25.16
N ILE A 15 -43.31 17.31 -24.39
CA ILE A 15 -43.37 17.37 -22.93
C ILE A 15 -42.32 16.38 -22.43
N VAL A 16 -41.13 16.91 -22.13
CA VAL A 16 -40.14 16.23 -21.29
C VAL A 16 -40.64 16.41 -19.85
N ILE A 17 -41.43 15.44 -19.37
CA ILE A 17 -41.50 15.19 -17.94
C ILE A 17 -40.35 14.22 -17.69
N GLY A 18 -39.23 14.77 -17.22
CA GLY A 18 -38.24 13.99 -16.51
C GLY A 18 -38.93 13.45 -15.26
N GLY A 19 -39.48 12.24 -15.37
CA GLY A 19 -39.70 11.41 -14.20
C GLY A 19 -38.32 11.12 -13.63
N ALA A 20 -38.04 11.70 -12.47
CA ALA A 20 -36.97 11.19 -11.62
C ALA A 20 -37.19 9.67 -11.55
N ILE A 21 -36.22 8.91 -12.04
CA ILE A 21 -36.11 7.49 -11.72
C ILE A 21 -35.86 7.53 -10.22
N SER A 22 -36.92 7.31 -9.44
CA SER A 22 -36.78 7.17 -7.99
C SER A 22 -35.85 5.98 -7.80
N ALA A 23 -34.64 6.23 -7.29
CA ALA A 23 -33.78 5.18 -6.78
C ALA A 23 -34.61 4.37 -5.77
N SER A 24 -34.88 3.11 -6.08
CA SER A 24 -35.69 2.24 -5.24
C SER A 24 -34.83 1.71 -4.11
N ALA A 25 -34.98 2.31 -2.94
CA ALA A 25 -34.50 1.79 -1.66
C ALA A 25 -35.04 0.36 -1.40
N ALA A 26 -34.17 -0.59 -1.06
CA ALA A 26 -34.55 -2.01 -0.88
C ALA A 26 -34.28 -2.54 0.55
N GLU A 27 -35.33 -3.08 1.18
CA GLU A 27 -35.27 -3.93 2.38
C GLU A 27 -34.72 -5.34 2.01
N PRO A 28 -34.22 -6.14 2.98
CA PRO A 28 -33.80 -7.53 2.75
C PRO A 28 -34.82 -8.33 1.92
N VAL A 29 -34.35 -8.91 0.81
CA VAL A 29 -35.23 -9.48 -0.23
C VAL A 29 -35.50 -10.98 -0.06
N ALA A 30 -36.63 -11.45 -0.58
CA ALA A 30 -36.90 -12.88 -0.70
C ALA A 30 -36.18 -13.47 -1.93
N LEU A 31 -35.29 -14.43 -1.72
CA LEU A 31 -34.59 -15.13 -2.79
C LEU A 31 -35.56 -16.05 -3.52
N GLY A 32 -35.66 -15.87 -4.84
CA GLY A 32 -36.50 -16.69 -5.71
C GLY A 32 -35.92 -18.08 -5.97
N SER A 33 -36.48 -18.80 -6.96
CA SER A 33 -35.94 -20.09 -7.39
C SER A 33 -34.61 -20.01 -8.15
N GLY A 34 -34.23 -18.80 -8.60
CA GLY A 34 -32.93 -18.52 -9.22
C GLY A 34 -31.85 -18.22 -8.20
N ARG A 35 -30.58 -18.20 -8.64
CA ARG A 35 -29.42 -17.81 -7.82
C ARG A 35 -29.07 -16.33 -7.93
N VAL A 36 -29.75 -15.57 -8.80
CA VAL A 36 -29.51 -14.14 -9.04
C VAL A 36 -30.80 -13.35 -8.88
N VAL A 37 -30.72 -12.24 -8.14
CA VAL A 37 -31.75 -11.20 -8.04
C VAL A 37 -31.11 -9.88 -8.45
N ASP A 38 -31.54 -9.29 -9.56
CA ASP A 38 -31.04 -8.00 -10.05
C ASP A 38 -32.17 -6.96 -10.06
N ASP A 39 -32.46 -6.40 -8.90
CA ASP A 39 -33.47 -5.35 -8.75
C ASP A 39 -32.93 -3.97 -9.20
N ALA A 40 -31.61 -3.80 -9.22
CA ALA A 40 -30.93 -2.61 -9.74
C ALA A 40 -30.87 -2.55 -11.28
N ALA A 41 -31.22 -3.65 -11.96
CA ALA A 41 -31.17 -3.81 -13.42
C ALA A 41 -29.79 -3.45 -14.02
N VAL A 42 -28.71 -3.90 -13.37
CA VAL A 42 -27.33 -3.66 -13.81
C VAL A 42 -26.78 -4.77 -14.71
N LEU A 43 -27.42 -5.93 -14.76
CA LEU A 43 -27.00 -7.08 -15.55
C LEU A 43 -27.79 -7.20 -16.85
N SER A 44 -27.11 -7.64 -17.90
CA SER A 44 -27.77 -8.17 -19.09
C SER A 44 -28.21 -9.61 -18.88
N SER A 45 -29.18 -10.08 -19.67
CA SER A 45 -29.63 -11.48 -19.61
C SER A 45 -28.52 -12.51 -19.88
N ALA A 46 -27.44 -12.10 -20.57
CA ALA A 46 -26.28 -12.95 -20.80
C ALA A 46 -25.42 -13.06 -19.53
N GLU A 47 -25.24 -11.97 -18.80
CA GLU A 47 -24.50 -11.94 -17.53
C GLU A 47 -25.27 -12.66 -16.42
N GLU A 48 -26.58 -12.44 -16.30
CA GLU A 48 -27.45 -13.22 -15.39
C GLU A 48 -27.31 -14.72 -15.64
N SER A 49 -27.33 -15.14 -16.91
CA SER A 49 -27.15 -16.55 -17.29
C SER A 49 -25.75 -17.08 -16.97
N ALA A 50 -24.72 -16.25 -17.10
CA ALA A 50 -23.35 -16.63 -16.78
C ALA A 50 -23.16 -16.84 -15.28
N ILE A 51 -23.67 -15.92 -14.46
CA ILE A 51 -23.64 -16.04 -12.99
C ILE A 51 -24.45 -17.26 -12.55
N GLN A 52 -25.65 -17.46 -13.09
CA GLN A 52 -26.47 -18.64 -12.80
C GLN A 52 -25.72 -19.94 -13.10
N THR A 53 -25.09 -20.03 -14.27
CA THR A 53 -24.31 -21.22 -14.68
C THR A 53 -23.14 -21.45 -13.72
N ARG A 54 -22.38 -20.40 -13.39
CA ARG A 54 -21.23 -20.51 -12.49
C ARG A 54 -21.62 -20.90 -11.06
N SER A 55 -22.74 -20.39 -10.55
CA SER A 55 -23.29 -20.77 -9.24
C SER A 55 -23.77 -22.24 -9.23
N GLU A 56 -24.33 -22.73 -10.33
CA GLU A 56 -24.71 -24.15 -10.46
C GLU A 56 -23.49 -25.07 -10.53
N GLU A 57 -22.43 -24.64 -11.22
CA GLU A 57 -21.14 -25.34 -11.26
C GLU A 57 -20.50 -25.38 -9.87
N LEU A 58 -20.49 -24.26 -9.14
CA LEU A 58 -19.98 -24.17 -7.77
C LEU A 58 -20.70 -25.15 -6.83
N SER A 59 -22.03 -25.17 -6.90
CA SER A 59 -22.86 -26.11 -6.12
C SER A 59 -22.48 -27.56 -6.42
N SER A 60 -22.25 -27.87 -7.69
CA SER A 60 -21.90 -29.22 -8.14
C SER A 60 -20.46 -29.65 -7.79
N SER A 61 -19.50 -28.72 -7.84
CA SER A 61 -18.07 -29.03 -7.66
C SER A 61 -17.62 -28.96 -6.20
N SER A 62 -18.20 -28.04 -5.44
CA SER A 62 -17.67 -27.59 -4.15
C SER A 62 -18.64 -27.78 -2.98
N ASN A 63 -19.84 -28.30 -3.25
CA ASN A 63 -20.88 -28.54 -2.24
C ASN A 63 -21.26 -27.29 -1.42
N VAL A 64 -21.14 -26.11 -2.05
CA VAL A 64 -21.57 -24.81 -1.52
C VAL A 64 -22.41 -24.09 -2.56
N ASP A 65 -23.43 -23.37 -2.14
CA ASP A 65 -24.30 -22.59 -3.01
C ASP A 65 -24.02 -21.10 -2.85
N LEU A 66 -24.03 -20.33 -3.94
CA LEU A 66 -23.93 -18.87 -3.92
C LEU A 66 -25.19 -18.24 -4.52
N TRP A 67 -25.80 -17.32 -3.76
CA TRP A 67 -26.79 -16.37 -4.26
C TRP A 67 -26.17 -14.99 -4.43
N VAL A 68 -26.64 -14.25 -5.43
CA VAL A 68 -26.18 -12.90 -5.74
C VAL A 68 -27.36 -11.96 -5.83
N VAL A 69 -27.25 -10.82 -5.16
CA VAL A 69 -28.30 -9.80 -5.10
C VAL A 69 -27.72 -8.43 -5.44
N PHE A 70 -28.27 -7.78 -6.46
CA PHE A 70 -27.98 -6.39 -6.81
C PHE A 70 -29.20 -5.52 -6.53
N VAL A 71 -29.02 -4.50 -5.69
CA VAL A 71 -30.04 -3.49 -5.35
C VAL A 71 -29.49 -2.08 -5.54
N ASP A 72 -30.36 -1.09 -5.69
CA ASP A 72 -29.93 0.31 -5.83
C ASP A 72 -29.24 0.81 -4.55
N GLU A 73 -29.87 0.59 -3.39
CA GLU A 73 -29.35 1.02 -2.08
C GLU A 73 -29.89 0.12 -0.95
N PHE A 74 -29.04 -0.23 0.02
CA PHE A 74 -29.45 -0.95 1.22
C PHE A 74 -30.24 -0.03 2.14
N THR A 75 -31.46 -0.42 2.47
CA THR A 75 -32.28 0.32 3.42
C THR A 75 -32.92 -0.62 4.43
N ASP A 76 -32.75 -0.30 5.71
CA ASP A 76 -33.27 -1.07 6.84
C ASP A 76 -32.75 -2.52 6.93
N PRO A 77 -31.46 -2.72 7.26
CA PRO A 77 -30.45 -1.71 7.64
C PRO A 77 -29.67 -1.14 6.44
N ALA A 78 -29.06 0.03 6.61
CA ALA A 78 -28.17 0.63 5.60
C ALA A 78 -26.75 0.02 5.60
N ASP A 79 -26.42 -0.73 6.65
CA ASP A 79 -25.16 -1.43 6.79
C ASP A 79 -25.16 -2.72 5.96
N ALA A 80 -24.15 -2.90 5.11
CA ALA A 80 -24.10 -3.98 4.12
C ALA A 80 -24.02 -5.37 4.75
N GLU A 81 -23.21 -5.52 5.82
CA GLU A 81 -23.07 -6.76 6.57
C GLU A 81 -24.41 -7.18 7.17
N THR A 82 -25.03 -6.26 7.91
CA THR A 82 -26.30 -6.54 8.58
C THR A 82 -27.40 -6.84 7.56
N TRP A 83 -27.46 -6.10 6.43
CA TRP A 83 -28.45 -6.31 5.38
C TRP A 83 -28.30 -7.67 4.68
N ALA A 84 -27.06 -8.06 4.35
CA ALA A 84 -26.77 -9.35 3.74
C ALA A 84 -27.09 -10.50 4.71
N ASN A 85 -26.69 -10.38 5.98
CA ASN A 85 -26.97 -11.39 7.00
C ASN A 85 -28.48 -11.49 7.32
N ASP A 86 -29.22 -10.37 7.31
CA ASP A 86 -30.68 -10.36 7.42
C ASP A 86 -31.35 -11.05 6.23
N THR A 87 -30.85 -10.82 5.03
CA THR A 87 -31.34 -11.48 3.80
C THR A 87 -31.07 -12.98 3.85
N ALA A 88 -29.87 -13.40 4.25
CA ALA A 88 -29.54 -14.82 4.41
C ALA A 88 -30.45 -15.51 5.44
N ARG A 89 -30.69 -14.86 6.58
CA ARG A 89 -31.57 -15.34 7.65
C ARG A 89 -33.04 -15.39 7.22
N LEU A 90 -33.54 -14.35 6.55
CA LEU A 90 -34.91 -14.30 6.01
C LEU A 90 -35.20 -15.49 5.10
N ASN A 91 -34.20 -15.89 4.31
CA ASN A 91 -34.29 -16.98 3.35
C ASN A 91 -33.86 -18.34 3.91
N ASN A 92 -33.53 -18.42 5.20
CA ASN A 92 -33.08 -19.63 5.88
C ASN A 92 -31.89 -20.30 5.19
N LEU A 93 -30.91 -19.51 4.76
CA LEU A 93 -29.67 -20.05 4.21
C LEU A 93 -28.92 -20.85 5.29
N GLY A 94 -28.48 -22.06 4.94
CA GLY A 94 -27.74 -22.96 5.81
C GLY A 94 -26.22 -22.81 5.72
N PRO A 95 -25.44 -23.64 6.46
CA PRO A 95 -24.00 -23.45 6.59
C PRO A 95 -23.18 -23.48 5.30
N ASN A 96 -23.66 -24.17 4.26
CA ASN A 96 -22.98 -24.24 2.96
C ASN A 96 -23.54 -23.21 1.94
N GLN A 97 -24.32 -22.24 2.39
CA GLN A 97 -25.08 -21.34 1.52
C GLN A 97 -24.65 -19.89 1.77
N TYR A 98 -24.11 -19.26 0.73
CA TYR A 98 -23.50 -17.94 0.78
C TYR A 98 -24.31 -16.92 -0.02
N LEU A 99 -24.23 -15.65 0.37
CA LEU A 99 -24.95 -14.57 -0.27
C LEU A 99 -24.02 -13.38 -0.53
N LEU A 100 -23.79 -13.04 -1.79
CA LEU A 100 -23.20 -11.76 -2.17
C LEU A 100 -24.31 -10.71 -2.36
N ALA A 101 -24.32 -9.68 -1.53
CA ALA A 101 -25.22 -8.54 -1.66
C ALA A 101 -24.43 -7.31 -2.11
N VAL A 102 -24.92 -6.61 -3.14
CA VAL A 102 -24.29 -5.42 -3.72
C VAL A 102 -25.30 -4.28 -3.83
N SER A 103 -24.95 -3.15 -3.22
CA SER A 103 -25.64 -1.87 -3.34
C SER A 103 -24.92 -1.01 -4.38
N VAL A 104 -25.52 -0.87 -5.55
CA VAL A 104 -24.91 -0.21 -6.72
C VAL A 104 -24.78 1.29 -6.51
N GLY A 105 -25.86 1.94 -6.07
CA GLY A 105 -25.90 3.37 -5.77
C GLY A 105 -25.19 3.73 -4.47
N GLY A 106 -25.31 2.89 -3.44
CA GLY A 106 -24.64 3.07 -2.15
C GLY A 106 -23.16 2.69 -2.13
N ARG A 107 -22.67 2.00 -3.19
CA ARG A 107 -21.28 1.55 -3.35
C ARG A 107 -20.76 0.72 -2.17
N ALA A 108 -21.64 -0.12 -1.64
CA ALA A 108 -21.35 -1.01 -0.53
C ALA A 108 -21.72 -2.44 -0.92
N PHE A 109 -21.01 -3.43 -0.38
CA PHE A 109 -21.28 -4.83 -0.63
C PHE A 109 -20.86 -5.66 0.57
N TYR A 110 -21.36 -6.89 0.64
CA TYR A 110 -20.97 -7.87 1.64
C TYR A 110 -21.24 -9.30 1.14
N LEU A 111 -20.35 -10.22 1.47
CA LEU A 111 -20.44 -11.65 1.22
C LEU A 111 -20.77 -12.37 2.54
N SER A 112 -22.05 -12.64 2.74
CA SER A 112 -22.56 -13.36 3.90
C SER A 112 -22.30 -14.86 3.81
N GLY A 113 -21.89 -15.45 4.92
CA GLY A 113 -21.74 -16.89 5.13
C GLY A 113 -21.94 -17.25 6.61
N ASP A 114 -22.26 -18.51 6.87
CA ASP A 114 -22.41 -19.01 8.24
C ASP A 114 -21.04 -19.38 8.84
N SER A 115 -20.84 -19.10 10.13
CA SER A 115 -19.63 -19.47 10.87
C SER A 115 -19.40 -20.98 10.99
N GLU A 116 -20.43 -21.80 10.84
CA GLU A 116 -20.34 -23.28 10.79
C GLU A 116 -20.09 -23.80 9.36
N GLY A 117 -19.97 -22.90 8.39
CA GLY A 117 -19.74 -23.21 6.99
C GLY A 117 -18.31 -23.68 6.67
N PRO A 118 -18.10 -24.30 5.50
CA PRO A 118 -16.79 -24.82 5.08
C PRO A 118 -15.79 -23.72 4.68
N VAL A 119 -16.24 -22.48 4.47
CA VAL A 119 -15.39 -21.30 4.20
C VAL A 119 -15.36 -20.43 5.44
N SER A 120 -14.16 -20.14 5.94
CA SER A 120 -13.97 -19.32 7.15
C SER A 120 -14.24 -17.83 6.90
N GLU A 121 -14.52 -17.08 7.97
CA GLU A 121 -14.72 -15.62 7.91
C GLU A 121 -13.52 -14.91 7.25
N ASP A 122 -12.29 -15.32 7.59
CA ASP A 122 -11.08 -14.76 6.98
C ASP A 122 -11.00 -15.02 5.47
N GLN A 123 -11.43 -16.20 5.00
CA GLN A 123 -11.48 -16.51 3.57
C GLN A 123 -12.57 -15.68 2.87
N LEU A 124 -13.74 -15.48 3.50
CA LEU A 124 -14.79 -14.61 2.95
C LEU A 124 -14.28 -13.16 2.81
N ILE A 125 -13.58 -12.65 3.82
CA ILE A 125 -12.95 -11.33 3.77
C ILE A 125 -11.89 -11.25 2.66
N ALA A 126 -11.09 -12.30 2.47
CA ALA A 126 -10.10 -12.33 1.39
C ALA A 126 -10.78 -12.29 0.00
N ILE A 127 -11.87 -13.04 -0.18
CA ILE A 127 -12.68 -13.02 -1.40
C ILE A 127 -13.24 -11.61 -1.65
N GLU A 128 -13.82 -10.98 -0.63
CA GLU A 128 -14.37 -9.63 -0.73
C GLU A 128 -13.31 -8.61 -1.15
N GLN A 129 -12.15 -8.60 -0.49
CA GLN A 129 -11.14 -7.56 -0.67
C GLN A 129 -10.29 -7.74 -1.92
N GLN A 130 -9.96 -8.98 -2.27
CA GLN A 130 -8.99 -9.28 -3.33
C GLN A 130 -9.63 -9.66 -4.66
N ARG A 131 -10.88 -10.14 -4.64
CA ARG A 131 -11.58 -10.62 -5.84
C ARG A 131 -12.80 -9.76 -6.17
N VAL A 132 -13.72 -9.59 -5.23
CA VAL A 132 -14.99 -8.89 -5.48
C VAL A 132 -14.80 -7.37 -5.56
N GLY A 133 -14.08 -6.79 -4.60
CA GLY A 133 -13.84 -5.35 -4.50
C GLY A 133 -13.21 -4.72 -5.74
N PRO A 134 -12.15 -5.30 -6.35
CA PRO A 134 -11.57 -4.80 -7.59
C PRO A 134 -12.56 -4.73 -8.75
N GLU A 135 -13.34 -5.79 -8.98
CA GLU A 135 -14.33 -5.86 -10.07
C GLU A 135 -15.44 -4.81 -9.89
N LEU A 136 -15.95 -4.67 -8.66
CA LEU A 136 -16.91 -3.61 -8.33
C LEU A 136 -16.31 -2.20 -8.49
N GLY A 137 -15.01 -2.04 -8.22
CA GLY A 137 -14.27 -0.80 -8.43
C GLY A 137 -14.19 -0.39 -9.89
N ASP A 138 -14.05 -1.37 -10.78
CA ASP A 138 -14.00 -1.20 -12.24
C ASP A 138 -15.40 -1.11 -12.88
N GLY A 139 -16.46 -1.31 -12.09
CA GLY A 139 -17.85 -1.29 -12.52
C GLY A 139 -18.29 -2.58 -13.22
N ASP A 140 -17.54 -3.67 -13.07
CA ASP A 140 -17.89 -4.99 -13.57
C ASP A 140 -18.71 -5.77 -12.53
N TRP A 141 -20.03 -5.54 -12.54
CA TRP A 141 -20.96 -6.17 -11.61
C TRP A 141 -21.05 -7.69 -11.82
N ALA A 142 -20.99 -8.14 -13.08
CA ALA A 142 -21.00 -9.56 -13.41
C ALA A 142 -19.68 -10.22 -13.00
N GLY A 143 -18.55 -9.55 -13.26
CA GLY A 143 -17.21 -9.94 -12.83
C GLY A 143 -17.15 -10.15 -11.32
N ALA A 144 -17.70 -9.23 -10.53
CA ALA A 144 -17.75 -9.35 -9.08
C ALA A 144 -18.48 -10.61 -8.57
N ALA A 145 -19.61 -10.95 -9.20
CA ALA A 145 -20.38 -12.14 -8.87
C ALA A 145 -19.65 -13.44 -9.25
N LEU A 146 -19.00 -13.46 -10.43
CA LEU A 146 -18.20 -14.60 -10.87
C LEU A 146 -16.95 -14.77 -10.00
N ALA A 147 -16.30 -13.66 -9.64
CA ALA A 147 -15.12 -13.64 -8.78
C ALA A 147 -15.43 -14.13 -7.36
N ALA A 148 -16.62 -13.82 -6.83
CA ALA A 148 -17.09 -14.41 -5.57
C ALA A 148 -17.27 -15.93 -5.67
N ALA A 149 -17.87 -16.42 -6.76
CA ALA A 149 -18.03 -17.85 -6.99
C ALA A 149 -16.68 -18.58 -7.14
N ASP A 150 -15.72 -17.97 -7.83
CA ASP A 150 -14.36 -18.51 -7.97
C ASP A 150 -13.61 -18.52 -6.65
N GLY A 151 -13.74 -17.45 -5.85
CA GLY A 151 -13.17 -17.37 -4.51
C GLY A 151 -13.72 -18.43 -3.56
N LEU A 152 -15.04 -18.68 -3.58
CA LEU A 152 -15.66 -19.75 -2.80
C LEU A 152 -15.23 -21.15 -3.27
N ALA A 153 -15.08 -21.35 -4.59
CA ALA A 153 -14.55 -22.60 -5.13
C ALA A 153 -13.11 -22.87 -4.70
N ASP A 154 -12.27 -21.84 -4.72
CA ASP A 154 -10.88 -21.89 -4.24
C ASP A 154 -10.83 -22.23 -2.74
N ALA A 155 -11.57 -21.50 -1.92
CA ALA A 155 -11.59 -21.69 -0.47
C ALA A 155 -12.07 -23.10 -0.07
N THR A 156 -13.13 -23.59 -0.71
CA THR A 156 -13.62 -24.97 -0.51
C THR A 156 -12.68 -26.03 -1.07
N GLY A 157 -11.87 -25.68 -2.07
CA GLY A 157 -10.79 -26.50 -2.63
C GLY A 157 -9.53 -26.55 -1.75
N GLY A 158 -9.52 -25.88 -0.60
CA GLY A 158 -8.39 -25.78 0.32
C GLY A 158 -7.45 -24.60 0.05
N GLY A 159 -7.85 -23.68 -0.83
CA GLY A 159 -7.17 -22.42 -1.08
C GLY A 159 -7.53 -21.32 -0.07
N THR A 160 -7.00 -20.12 -0.27
CA THR A 160 -7.14 -18.99 0.66
C THR A 160 -8.40 -18.16 0.39
N GLY A 161 -9.12 -18.40 -0.71
CA GLY A 161 -10.19 -17.54 -1.21
C GLY A 161 -9.68 -16.23 -1.86
N GLY A 162 -8.43 -15.83 -1.59
CA GLY A 162 -7.76 -14.66 -2.17
C GLY A 162 -7.17 -14.95 -3.55
N THR A 163 -6.51 -13.96 -4.16
CA THR A 163 -5.91 -14.08 -5.50
C THR A 163 -4.54 -14.77 -5.53
N ASP A 164 -4.20 -15.55 -4.51
CA ASP A 164 -2.99 -16.37 -4.55
C ASP A 164 -3.07 -17.27 -5.77
N ALA A 165 -2.06 -17.19 -6.63
CA ALA A 165 -2.06 -17.77 -7.97
C ALA A 165 -2.23 -19.30 -7.88
N GLN A 166 -3.47 -19.78 -7.99
CA GLN A 166 -3.76 -21.20 -7.93
C GLN A 166 -3.59 -21.84 -9.33
N SER A 167 -2.52 -22.63 -9.49
CA SER A 167 -2.52 -23.75 -10.41
C SER A 167 -3.35 -24.88 -9.81
N GLY A 168 -4.47 -25.23 -10.47
CA GLY A 168 -5.45 -26.16 -9.92
C GLY A 168 -4.98 -27.62 -9.81
N GLY A 169 -5.41 -28.26 -8.71
CA GLY A 169 -5.96 -29.61 -8.69
C GLY A 169 -5.02 -30.81 -8.69
N GLY A 170 -4.66 -31.30 -7.50
CA GLY A 170 -4.59 -32.75 -7.24
C GLY A 170 -3.46 -33.28 -6.36
N ILE A 171 -3.86 -33.66 -5.14
CA ILE A 171 -3.25 -34.64 -4.21
C ILE A 171 -2.10 -34.13 -3.30
N GLY A 172 -2.43 -33.99 -2.02
CA GLY A 172 -1.50 -34.19 -0.91
C GLY A 172 -1.43 -33.02 0.08
N GLY A 173 -2.42 -32.92 0.97
CA GLY A 173 -2.46 -31.87 1.97
C GLY A 173 -1.27 -31.89 2.92
N PHE A 174 -0.50 -30.80 2.92
CA PHE A 174 0.43 -30.41 3.99
C PHE A 174 0.64 -28.88 4.10
N LEU A 175 -0.07 -28.06 3.31
CA LEU A 175 0.13 -26.60 3.25
C LEU A 175 -0.86 -25.81 4.12
N PHE A 176 -0.99 -26.16 5.41
CA PHE A 176 -2.04 -25.58 6.27
C PHE A 176 -1.56 -24.84 7.53
N ILE A 177 -0.29 -24.44 7.64
CA ILE A 177 0.22 -23.87 8.93
C ILE A 177 0.85 -22.47 8.78
N GLY A 178 0.81 -21.82 7.62
CA GLY A 178 1.36 -20.45 7.46
C GLY A 178 0.36 -19.30 7.65
N LEU A 179 -0.94 -19.52 7.41
CA LEU A 179 -1.87 -18.41 7.16
C LEU A 179 -2.47 -17.77 8.43
N LEU A 180 -2.34 -18.39 9.60
CA LEU A 180 -2.90 -17.85 10.85
C LEU A 180 -2.09 -16.66 11.40
N ILE A 181 -0.88 -16.44 10.86
CA ILE A 181 0.14 -15.56 11.46
C ILE A 181 0.15 -14.14 10.86
N VAL A 182 -0.30 -13.97 9.61
CA VAL A 182 -0.17 -12.71 8.85
C VAL A 182 -1.16 -11.63 9.30
N VAL A 183 -2.37 -12.02 9.74
CA VAL A 183 -3.49 -11.07 9.98
C VAL A 183 -3.22 -10.15 11.18
N VAL A 184 -2.51 -10.61 12.22
CA VAL A 184 -2.23 -9.78 13.41
C VAL A 184 -1.01 -8.87 13.20
N GLY A 185 0.02 -9.34 12.48
CA GLY A 185 1.21 -8.54 12.15
C GLY A 185 0.89 -7.33 11.28
N VAL A 186 0.03 -7.49 10.26
CA VAL A 186 -0.37 -6.38 9.38
C VAL A 186 -1.10 -5.27 10.15
N ILE A 187 -1.99 -5.63 11.10
CA ILE A 187 -2.74 -4.65 11.89
C ILE A 187 -1.82 -3.88 12.86
N VAL A 188 -0.84 -4.54 13.48
CA VAL A 188 0.11 -3.90 14.41
C VAL A 188 1.18 -3.09 13.66
N TRP A 189 1.71 -3.62 12.55
CA TRP A 189 2.62 -2.90 11.65
C TRP A 189 2.01 -1.61 11.11
N LEU A 190 0.73 -1.61 10.72
CA LEU A 190 0.02 -0.41 10.29
C LEU A 190 -0.12 0.62 11.43
N VAL A 191 -0.34 0.18 12.67
CA VAL A 191 -0.42 1.06 13.87
C VAL A 191 0.95 1.64 14.26
N ILE A 192 2.04 0.87 14.14
CA ILE A 192 3.41 1.35 14.41
C ILE A 192 3.91 2.26 13.28
N ARG A 193 3.60 1.96 12.02
CA ARG A 193 3.90 2.80 10.85
C ARG A 193 3.17 4.14 10.93
N ALA A 194 1.92 4.16 11.40
CA ALA A 194 1.18 5.39 11.66
C ALA A 194 1.82 6.25 12.77
N ARG A 195 2.46 5.62 13.77
CA ARG A 195 3.16 6.34 14.86
C ARG A 195 4.56 6.82 14.49
N ARG A 196 5.31 6.07 13.68
CA ARG A 196 6.66 6.48 13.21
C ARG A 196 6.60 7.66 12.22
N LYS A 197 5.50 7.82 11.49
CA LYS A 197 5.29 8.97 10.58
C LYS A 197 4.90 10.28 11.31
N GLY A 198 4.63 10.21 12.62
CA GLY A 198 4.32 11.38 13.47
C GLY A 198 5.50 11.99 14.23
N GLY A 199 6.72 11.50 14.02
CA GLY A 199 7.90 11.89 14.81
C GLY A 199 8.66 13.15 14.35
N ALA A 200 8.19 13.87 13.33
CA ALA A 200 8.89 15.06 12.84
C ALA A 200 7.91 16.11 12.31
N SER A 201 7.19 16.80 13.21
CA SER A 201 6.74 18.21 13.07
C SER A 201 6.03 18.65 14.35
N GLY A 202 6.38 19.84 14.84
CA GLY A 202 5.96 20.36 16.14
C GLY A 202 4.49 20.80 16.24
N ALA A 203 4.04 20.80 17.50
CA ALA A 203 3.05 21.66 18.15
C ALA A 203 1.79 22.14 17.37
N ALA A 204 0.64 21.85 18.01
CA ALA A 204 -0.65 22.53 17.93
C ALA A 204 -1.58 22.20 16.75
N ASN A 205 -2.35 21.11 16.89
CA ASN A 205 -3.81 21.22 17.02
C ASN A 205 -4.46 19.89 17.42
N GLY A 206 -5.26 19.91 18.48
CA GLY A 206 -5.96 18.74 19.02
C GLY A 206 -7.02 18.19 18.07
N ARG A 207 -6.84 16.94 17.67
CA ARG A 207 -7.92 16.05 17.23
C ARG A 207 -7.74 14.70 17.95
N ALA A 208 -8.82 14.23 18.55
CA ALA A 208 -8.89 13.06 19.41
C ALA A 208 -8.26 11.84 18.71
N GLY A 209 -7.21 11.30 19.33
CA GLY A 209 -6.65 10.01 18.96
C GLY A 209 -7.59 8.90 19.42
N THR A 210 -7.63 7.82 18.63
CA THR A 210 -8.24 6.54 19.00
C THR A 210 -7.86 6.18 20.45
N PRO A 211 -8.80 5.71 21.30
CA PRO A 211 -8.46 5.29 22.66
C PRO A 211 -7.33 4.24 22.63
N PRO A 212 -6.34 4.31 23.53
CA PRO A 212 -5.33 3.28 23.63
C PRO A 212 -6.01 1.93 23.91
N VAL A 213 -5.54 0.86 23.24
CA VAL A 213 -6.03 -0.52 23.46
C VAL A 213 -6.00 -0.83 24.97
N PRO A 214 -7.08 -1.38 25.56
CA PRO A 214 -7.10 -1.77 26.96
C PRO A 214 -5.93 -2.71 27.30
N LEU A 215 -5.34 -2.57 28.49
CA LEU A 215 -4.15 -3.34 28.86
C LEU A 215 -4.43 -4.86 28.87
N GLU A 216 -5.63 -5.26 29.28
CA GLU A 216 -6.08 -6.64 29.32
C GLU A 216 -6.17 -7.24 27.92
N GLU A 217 -6.65 -6.46 26.95
CA GLU A 217 -6.71 -6.86 25.55
C GLU A 217 -5.29 -6.96 24.96
N LEU A 218 -4.41 -6.02 25.29
CA LEU A 218 -3.00 -6.08 24.89
C LEU A 218 -2.29 -7.31 25.46
N ALA A 219 -2.54 -7.65 26.73
CA ALA A 219 -2.00 -8.84 27.38
C ALA A 219 -2.53 -10.14 26.78
N ARG A 220 -3.82 -10.19 26.42
CA ARG A 220 -4.41 -11.34 25.73
C ARG A 220 -3.78 -11.56 24.36
N ARG A 221 -3.56 -10.49 23.59
CA ARG A 221 -2.87 -10.55 22.29
C ARG A 221 -1.43 -11.05 22.44
N ALA A 222 -0.68 -10.51 23.40
CA ALA A 222 0.69 -10.94 23.67
C ALA A 222 0.76 -12.43 24.05
N ALA A 223 -0.15 -12.90 24.91
CA ALA A 223 -0.22 -14.32 25.27
C ALA A 223 -0.57 -15.23 24.08
N SER A 224 -1.49 -14.81 23.21
CA SER A 224 -1.83 -15.55 22.00
C SER A 224 -0.67 -15.61 21.00
N ALA A 225 0.03 -14.48 20.80
CA ALA A 225 1.17 -14.39 19.91
C ALA A 225 2.32 -15.32 20.33
N LEU A 226 2.60 -15.44 21.64
CA LEU A 226 3.60 -16.36 22.17
C LEU A 226 3.32 -17.82 21.79
N VAL A 227 2.07 -18.27 21.93
CA VAL A 227 1.68 -19.65 21.58
C VAL A 227 1.80 -19.88 20.08
N GLN A 228 1.33 -18.93 19.28
CA GLN A 228 1.41 -19.02 17.81
C GLN A 228 2.86 -19.08 17.33
N THR A 229 3.74 -18.23 17.86
CA THR A 229 5.17 -18.22 17.50
C THR A 229 5.88 -19.51 17.95
N ASP A 230 5.53 -20.09 19.11
CA ASP A 230 6.08 -21.38 19.54
C ASP A 230 5.71 -22.52 18.57
N ASP A 231 4.45 -22.58 18.15
CA ASP A 231 3.99 -23.59 17.18
C ASP A 231 4.56 -23.35 15.77
N ALA A 232 4.73 -22.10 15.36
CA ALA A 232 5.42 -21.72 14.13
C ALA A 232 6.87 -22.22 14.15
N ILE A 233 7.62 -21.97 15.22
CA ILE A 233 9.02 -22.42 15.35
C ILE A 233 9.12 -23.95 15.26
N LYS A 234 8.25 -24.70 15.94
CA LYS A 234 8.25 -26.17 15.85
C LYS A 234 7.98 -26.67 14.43
N THR A 235 7.07 -25.99 13.72
CA THR A 235 6.76 -26.32 12.33
C THR A 235 7.94 -25.98 11.43
N SER A 236 8.54 -24.81 11.58
CA SER A 236 9.74 -24.39 10.83
C SER A 236 10.95 -25.29 11.10
N GLU A 237 11.11 -25.85 12.31
CA GLU A 237 12.13 -26.86 12.60
C GLU A 237 11.96 -28.12 11.73
N GLN A 238 10.73 -28.59 11.58
CA GLN A 238 10.41 -29.77 10.77
C GLN A 238 10.66 -29.47 9.28
N GLU A 239 10.18 -28.32 8.81
CA GLU A 239 10.38 -27.86 7.43
C GLU A 239 11.87 -27.68 7.09
N LEU A 240 12.68 -27.15 8.01
CA LEU A 240 14.13 -27.04 7.82
C LEU A 240 14.76 -28.43 7.60
N GLY A 241 14.29 -29.44 8.34
CA GLY A 241 14.73 -30.83 8.17
C GLY A 241 14.44 -31.37 6.77
N PHE A 242 13.24 -31.12 6.25
CA PHE A 242 12.85 -31.52 4.90
C PHE A 242 13.61 -30.74 3.82
N ALA A 243 13.68 -29.42 3.94
CA ALA A 243 14.40 -28.56 3.01
C ALA A 243 15.88 -28.94 2.93
N ARG A 244 16.49 -29.32 4.06
CA ARG A 244 17.89 -29.76 4.11
C ARG A 244 18.10 -31.08 3.38
N ALA A 245 17.12 -31.99 3.46
CA ALA A 245 17.16 -33.25 2.71
C ALA A 245 16.96 -33.04 1.20
N GLN A 246 16.10 -32.09 0.81
CA GLN A 246 15.75 -31.82 -0.58
C GLN A 246 16.81 -30.96 -1.29
N PHE A 247 17.20 -29.84 -0.69
CA PHE A 247 18.05 -28.81 -1.31
C PHE A 247 19.48 -28.76 -0.74
N GLY A 248 19.76 -29.53 0.31
CA GLY A 248 21.07 -29.63 0.94
C GLY A 248 21.38 -28.55 1.99
N ASP A 249 22.53 -28.73 2.65
CA ASP A 249 22.95 -27.91 3.80
C ASP A 249 23.28 -26.46 3.41
N ALA A 250 23.88 -26.25 2.24
CA ALA A 250 24.27 -24.92 1.79
C ALA A 250 23.05 -24.03 1.54
N ALA A 251 22.00 -24.57 0.90
CA ALA A 251 20.76 -23.85 0.62
C ALA A 251 19.93 -23.53 1.87
N THR A 252 20.11 -24.29 2.96
CA THR A 252 19.32 -24.16 4.19
C THR A 252 20.01 -23.39 5.32
N THR A 253 21.24 -22.90 5.09
CA THR A 253 22.04 -22.22 6.12
C THR A 253 21.37 -20.96 6.64
N GLU A 254 20.80 -20.13 5.77
CA GLU A 254 20.12 -18.90 6.21
C GLU A 254 18.84 -19.19 6.99
N PHE A 255 18.05 -20.18 6.56
CA PHE A 255 16.83 -20.55 7.29
C PHE A 255 17.16 -21.08 8.69
N ALA A 256 18.23 -21.87 8.82
CA ALA A 256 18.71 -22.33 10.12
C ALA A 256 19.12 -21.15 11.03
N ALA A 257 19.73 -20.11 10.48
CA ALA A 257 20.09 -18.90 11.22
C ALA A 257 18.85 -18.09 11.64
N THR A 258 17.90 -17.89 10.73
CA THR A 258 16.62 -17.24 11.01
C THR A 258 15.83 -17.98 12.09
N LEU A 259 15.77 -19.31 12.01
CA LEU A 259 15.11 -20.13 13.02
C LEU A 259 15.77 -20.01 14.40
N ALA A 260 17.11 -19.88 14.44
CA ALA A 260 17.83 -19.64 15.69
C ALA A 260 17.54 -18.24 16.26
N GLN A 261 17.39 -17.22 15.41
CA GLN A 261 17.01 -15.87 15.82
C GLN A 261 15.56 -15.85 16.35
N ALA A 262 14.62 -16.46 15.63
CA ALA A 262 13.23 -16.58 16.07
C ALA A 262 13.09 -17.24 17.45
N LYS A 263 13.90 -18.28 17.74
CA LYS A 263 13.98 -18.88 19.08
C LYS A 263 14.50 -17.93 20.13
N THR A 264 15.51 -17.13 19.80
CA THR A 264 16.07 -16.11 20.71
C THR A 264 15.02 -15.05 21.03
N ASP A 265 14.26 -14.61 20.01
CA ASP A 265 13.19 -13.64 20.17
C ASP A 265 12.04 -14.20 21.03
N LEU A 266 11.67 -15.47 20.82
CA LEU A 266 10.66 -16.15 21.63
C LEU A 266 11.12 -16.33 23.09
N ASP A 267 12.39 -16.66 23.33
CA ASP A 267 12.98 -16.76 24.67
C ASP A 267 12.97 -15.40 25.41
N GLU A 268 13.29 -14.30 24.71
CA GLU A 268 13.18 -12.94 25.26
C GLU A 268 11.71 -12.61 25.59
N ALA A 269 10.78 -12.94 24.69
CA ALA A 269 9.36 -12.70 24.87
C ALA A 269 8.78 -13.48 26.08
N PHE A 270 9.17 -14.76 26.27
CA PHE A 270 8.80 -15.53 27.46
C PHE A 270 9.42 -14.95 28.74
N SER A 271 10.65 -14.44 28.68
CA SER A 271 11.30 -13.79 29.84
C SER A 271 10.57 -12.52 30.28
N LEU A 272 10.03 -11.75 29.32
CA LEU A 272 9.16 -10.60 29.60
C LEU A 272 7.80 -11.04 30.15
N LYS A 273 7.22 -12.11 29.59
CA LYS A 273 5.96 -12.67 30.07
C LYS A 273 6.09 -13.18 31.52
N GLN A 274 7.22 -13.77 31.87
CA GLN A 274 7.49 -14.22 33.23
C GLN A 274 7.58 -13.07 34.24
N GLN A 275 8.12 -11.92 33.84
CA GLN A 275 8.15 -10.71 34.67
C GLN A 275 6.73 -10.17 34.90
N LEU A 276 5.92 -10.08 33.84
CA LEU A 276 4.52 -9.65 33.92
C LEU A 276 3.64 -10.55 34.81
N ASP A 277 3.96 -11.84 34.88
CA ASP A 277 3.18 -12.84 35.64
C ASP A 277 3.77 -13.08 37.05
N ASP A 278 4.76 -12.28 37.49
CA ASP A 278 5.36 -12.41 38.80
C ASP A 278 4.48 -11.85 39.95
N ALA A 279 4.92 -12.03 41.20
CA ALA A 279 4.13 -11.64 42.38
C ALA A 279 4.19 -10.12 42.70
N THR A 280 5.00 -9.36 41.96
CA THR A 280 5.24 -7.93 42.11
C THR A 280 4.34 -7.17 41.14
N PRO A 281 3.45 -6.30 41.62
CA PRO A 281 2.62 -5.51 40.73
C PRO A 281 3.46 -4.50 39.93
N ASP A 282 3.45 -4.61 38.61
CA ASP A 282 4.06 -3.64 37.70
C ASP A 282 3.21 -2.37 37.57
N SER A 283 3.85 -1.27 37.14
CA SER A 283 3.11 -0.09 36.74
C SER A 283 2.35 -0.36 35.42
N GLU A 284 1.22 0.31 35.21
CA GLU A 284 0.46 0.18 33.94
C GLU A 284 1.31 0.53 32.71
N GLN A 285 2.25 1.47 32.87
CA GLN A 285 3.18 1.87 31.82
C GLN A 285 4.15 0.75 31.47
N ASP A 286 4.76 0.10 32.47
CA ASP A 286 5.72 -0.98 32.28
C ASP A 286 5.02 -2.22 31.71
N ALA A 287 3.84 -2.56 32.26
CA ALA A 287 3.04 -3.67 31.78
C ALA A 287 2.65 -3.50 30.29
N ARG A 288 2.28 -2.27 29.89
CA ARG A 288 1.98 -1.96 28.49
C ARG A 288 3.23 -2.04 27.62
N ALA A 289 4.36 -1.53 28.09
CA ALA A 289 5.63 -1.56 27.34
C ALA A 289 6.09 -3.01 27.09
N TRP A 290 6.06 -3.86 28.11
CA TRP A 290 6.47 -5.26 27.97
C TRP A 290 5.54 -6.09 27.10
N ASN A 291 4.21 -5.94 27.23
CA ASN A 291 3.29 -6.61 26.31
C ASN A 291 3.45 -6.14 24.85
N THR A 292 3.75 -4.85 24.64
CA THR A 292 4.07 -4.34 23.29
C THR A 292 5.35 -4.97 22.77
N ARG A 293 6.39 -5.06 23.60
CA ARG A 293 7.67 -5.69 23.22
C ARG A 293 7.52 -7.18 22.89
N ILE A 294 6.70 -7.92 23.65
CA ILE A 294 6.36 -9.32 23.34
C ILE A 294 5.74 -9.43 21.94
N LEU A 295 4.77 -8.57 21.63
CA LEU A 295 4.15 -8.57 20.30
C LEU A 295 5.16 -8.27 19.20
N GLU A 296 6.04 -7.27 19.39
CA GLU A 296 7.07 -6.93 18.41
C GLU A 296 8.06 -8.09 18.17
N LEU A 297 8.45 -8.81 19.22
CA LEU A 297 9.34 -9.99 19.13
C LEU A 297 8.66 -11.14 18.39
N CYS A 298 7.41 -11.47 18.75
CA CYS A 298 6.64 -12.51 18.08
C CYS A 298 6.38 -12.17 16.60
N GLU A 299 6.03 -10.91 16.31
CA GLU A 299 5.82 -10.44 14.93
C GLU A 299 7.10 -10.52 14.10
N HIS A 300 8.23 -10.11 14.66
CA HIS A 300 9.53 -10.21 14.01
C HIS A 300 9.89 -11.66 13.68
N ALA A 301 9.83 -12.54 14.69
CA ALA A 301 10.14 -13.96 14.53
C ALA A 301 9.25 -14.62 13.45
N ASN A 302 7.95 -14.37 13.52
CA ASN A 302 6.98 -14.91 12.58
C ASN A 302 7.23 -14.41 11.14
N ALA A 303 7.42 -13.10 10.96
CA ALA A 303 7.65 -12.53 9.63
C ALA A 303 8.94 -13.06 8.98
N GLU A 304 10.01 -13.27 9.76
CA GLU A 304 11.23 -13.86 9.22
C GLU A 304 11.05 -15.33 8.84
N LEU A 305 10.30 -16.11 9.63
CA LEU A 305 10.02 -17.52 9.34
C LEU A 305 9.13 -17.68 8.10
N ASP A 306 8.08 -16.88 7.97
CA ASP A 306 7.15 -16.90 6.83
C ASP A 306 7.88 -16.56 5.52
N ALA A 307 8.71 -15.52 5.52
CA ALA A 307 9.50 -15.14 4.34
C ALA A 307 10.45 -16.25 3.87
N LYS A 308 10.96 -17.08 4.80
CA LYS A 308 11.81 -18.22 4.44
C LYS A 308 11.00 -19.44 3.98
N ALA A 309 9.79 -19.64 4.51
CA ALA A 309 8.88 -20.67 4.01
C ALA A 309 8.49 -20.41 2.55
N GLU A 310 8.12 -19.16 2.22
CA GLU A 310 7.80 -18.74 0.85
C GLU A 310 8.95 -19.00 -0.12
N ALA A 311 10.20 -18.69 0.28
CA ALA A 311 11.38 -18.97 -0.55
C ALA A 311 11.56 -20.47 -0.86
N PHE A 312 11.21 -21.38 0.05
CA PHE A 312 11.25 -22.82 -0.24
C PHE A 312 10.10 -23.27 -1.15
N ASP A 313 8.92 -22.67 -1.02
CA ASP A 313 7.81 -22.94 -1.93
C ASP A 313 8.15 -22.52 -3.36
N GLU A 314 8.78 -21.37 -3.54
CA GLU A 314 9.31 -20.94 -4.83
C GLU A 314 10.33 -21.95 -5.39
N LEU A 315 11.26 -22.45 -4.55
CA LEU A 315 12.23 -23.47 -4.97
C LEU A 315 11.56 -24.78 -5.39
N ARG A 316 10.51 -25.22 -4.67
CA ARG A 316 9.73 -26.41 -5.05
C ARG A 316 9.01 -26.20 -6.39
N GLN A 317 8.46 -25.01 -6.62
CA GLN A 317 7.82 -24.67 -7.89
C GLN A 317 8.82 -24.65 -9.05
N LEU A 318 10.03 -24.11 -8.80
CA LEU A 318 11.12 -24.11 -9.77
C LEU A 318 11.61 -25.52 -10.06
N GLU A 319 11.70 -26.40 -9.05
CA GLU A 319 12.07 -27.80 -9.24
C GLU A 319 11.07 -28.52 -10.16
N GLN A 320 9.77 -28.32 -9.94
CA GLN A 320 8.70 -28.94 -10.74
C GLN A 320 8.71 -28.49 -12.20
N ASN A 321 9.12 -27.24 -12.45
CA ASN A 321 9.08 -26.60 -13.78
C ASN A 321 10.48 -26.21 -14.27
N ALA A 322 11.52 -26.94 -13.85
CA ALA A 322 12.91 -26.52 -14.04
C ALA A 322 13.30 -26.27 -15.52
N PRO A 323 12.89 -27.09 -16.51
CA PRO A 323 13.21 -26.83 -17.92
C PRO A 323 12.60 -25.52 -18.44
N GLU A 324 11.33 -25.27 -18.13
CA GLU A 324 10.60 -24.07 -18.55
C GLU A 324 11.15 -22.82 -17.84
N ALA A 325 11.38 -22.92 -16.53
CA ALA A 325 11.97 -21.84 -15.74
C ALA A 325 13.38 -21.47 -16.24
N LEU A 326 14.22 -22.47 -16.53
CA LEU A 326 15.55 -22.26 -17.12
C LEU A 326 15.48 -21.51 -18.46
N ALA A 327 14.57 -21.90 -19.36
CA ALA A 327 14.40 -21.23 -20.65
C ALA A 327 13.95 -19.77 -20.48
N ARG A 328 13.05 -19.51 -19.51
CA ARG A 328 12.61 -18.15 -19.18
C ARG A 328 13.78 -17.28 -18.71
N ILE A 329 14.55 -17.72 -17.71
CA ILE A 329 15.65 -16.91 -17.19
C ILE A 329 16.79 -16.73 -18.21
N GLN A 330 17.03 -17.71 -19.10
CA GLN A 330 17.97 -17.53 -20.22
C GLN A 330 17.54 -16.37 -21.15
N SER A 331 16.23 -16.27 -21.44
CA SER A 331 15.68 -15.17 -22.24
C SER A 331 15.80 -13.82 -21.52
N GLU A 332 15.45 -13.76 -20.24
CA GLU A 332 15.55 -12.54 -19.43
C GLU A 332 17.00 -12.05 -19.31
N ARG A 333 17.93 -12.96 -19.01
CA ARG A 333 19.37 -12.65 -18.98
C ARG A 333 19.83 -12.10 -20.32
N ALA A 334 19.40 -12.68 -21.44
CA ALA A 334 19.77 -12.20 -22.77
C ALA A 334 19.23 -10.79 -23.03
N ALA A 335 18.00 -10.49 -22.59
CA ALA A 335 17.42 -9.15 -22.69
C ALA A 335 18.21 -8.13 -21.87
N VAL A 336 18.58 -8.45 -20.62
CA VAL A 336 19.39 -7.56 -19.76
C VAL A 336 20.78 -7.33 -20.34
N ALA A 337 21.43 -8.38 -20.86
CA ALA A 337 22.72 -8.25 -21.55
C ALA A 337 22.62 -7.38 -22.81
N GLY A 338 21.49 -7.41 -23.52
CA GLY A 338 21.21 -6.52 -24.65
C GLY A 338 21.13 -5.04 -24.26
N ALA A 339 20.73 -4.74 -23.01
CA ALA A 339 20.60 -3.38 -22.50
C ALA A 339 21.94 -2.75 -22.06
N THR A 340 23.03 -3.53 -21.94
CA THR A 340 24.34 -3.05 -21.48
C THR A 340 24.89 -1.90 -22.34
N GLY A 341 24.68 -1.95 -23.65
CA GLY A 341 25.10 -0.89 -24.56
C GLY A 341 24.39 0.43 -24.29
N THR A 342 23.06 0.37 -24.13
CA THR A 342 22.22 1.53 -23.79
C THR A 342 22.62 2.14 -22.44
N ALA A 343 22.80 1.31 -21.40
CA ALA A 343 23.22 1.78 -20.09
C ALA A 343 24.62 2.42 -20.11
N THR A 344 25.55 1.87 -20.90
CA THR A 344 26.90 2.42 -21.08
C THR A 344 26.87 3.79 -21.75
N SER A 345 26.13 3.92 -22.86
CA SER A 345 25.96 5.21 -23.54
C SER A 345 25.32 6.25 -22.62
N ARG A 346 24.26 5.88 -21.89
CA ARG A 346 23.58 6.77 -20.94
C ARG A 346 24.53 7.28 -19.86
N LEU A 347 25.29 6.39 -19.22
CA LEU A 347 26.26 6.82 -18.19
C LEU A 347 27.36 7.71 -18.76
N SER A 348 27.80 7.47 -20.01
CA SER A 348 28.76 8.33 -20.70
C SER A 348 28.20 9.72 -20.97
N GLU A 349 26.94 9.82 -21.40
CA GLU A 349 26.24 11.10 -21.61
C GLU A 349 26.10 11.88 -20.30
N LEU A 350 25.75 11.19 -19.20
CA LEU A 350 25.68 11.80 -17.88
C LEU A 350 27.05 12.33 -17.44
N ARG A 351 28.11 11.54 -17.60
CA ARG A 351 29.50 11.96 -17.27
C ARG A 351 30.00 13.15 -18.09
N ALA A 352 29.49 13.33 -19.30
CA ALA A 352 29.82 14.49 -20.14
C ALA A 352 29.08 15.78 -19.73
N SER A 353 28.01 15.64 -18.95
CA SER A 353 27.04 16.69 -18.64
C SER A 353 27.10 17.17 -17.20
N TYR A 354 27.36 16.25 -16.26
CA TYR A 354 27.24 16.44 -14.82
C TYR A 354 28.57 16.19 -14.11
N ALA A 355 28.75 16.84 -12.96
CA ALA A 355 29.94 16.62 -12.14
C ALA A 355 29.94 15.21 -11.51
N PRO A 356 31.11 14.61 -11.23
CA PRO A 356 31.21 13.26 -10.69
C PRO A 356 30.45 13.05 -9.37
N GLU A 357 30.34 14.08 -8.54
CA GLU A 357 29.63 14.03 -7.25
C GLU A 357 28.14 13.75 -7.40
N GLU A 358 27.52 14.21 -8.50
CA GLU A 358 26.11 13.96 -8.82
C GLU A 358 25.88 12.51 -9.29
N LEU A 359 26.94 11.84 -9.75
CA LEU A 359 26.91 10.49 -10.32
C LEU A 359 27.45 9.42 -9.36
N ALA A 360 27.89 9.83 -8.16
CA ALA A 360 28.61 8.96 -7.23
C ALA A 360 27.82 7.69 -6.88
N THR A 361 26.50 7.78 -6.77
CA THR A 361 25.62 6.65 -6.42
C THR A 361 25.50 5.58 -7.51
N VAL A 362 25.83 5.91 -8.77
CA VAL A 362 25.72 4.98 -9.91
C VAL A 362 27.05 4.74 -10.63
N ALA A 363 28.14 5.31 -10.14
CA ALA A 363 29.43 5.30 -10.81
C ALA A 363 29.94 3.87 -11.10
N ASP A 364 29.68 2.96 -10.16
CA ASP A 364 30.11 1.55 -10.20
C ASP A 364 29.00 0.59 -10.67
N ASN A 365 27.82 1.10 -11.08
CA ASN A 365 26.70 0.23 -11.44
C ASN A 365 27.01 -0.64 -12.65
N LEU A 366 27.69 -0.12 -13.67
CA LEU A 366 28.06 -0.90 -14.86
C LEU A 366 28.99 -2.08 -14.54
N PRO A 367 30.15 -1.89 -13.87
CA PRO A 367 31.01 -3.01 -13.52
C PRO A 367 30.33 -4.00 -12.56
N GLN A 368 29.51 -3.52 -11.61
CA GLN A 368 28.74 -4.40 -10.73
C GLN A 368 27.71 -5.23 -11.50
N ALA A 369 26.96 -4.62 -12.42
CA ALA A 369 25.98 -5.32 -13.26
C ALA A 369 26.67 -6.38 -14.11
N GLN A 370 27.86 -6.08 -14.66
CA GLN A 370 28.64 -7.07 -15.40
C GLN A 370 29.05 -8.26 -14.52
N GLN A 371 29.49 -8.03 -13.28
CA GLN A 371 29.81 -9.11 -12.35
C GLN A 371 28.58 -9.98 -12.04
N ARG A 372 27.41 -9.35 -11.88
CA ARG A 372 26.14 -10.06 -11.66
C ARG A 372 25.73 -10.90 -12.87
N LEU A 373 25.89 -10.38 -14.09
CA LEU A 373 25.61 -11.14 -15.31
C LEU A 373 26.58 -12.31 -15.49
N THR A 374 27.87 -12.15 -15.16
CA THR A 374 28.82 -13.26 -15.16
C THR A 374 28.42 -14.35 -14.17
N PHE A 375 28.03 -13.97 -12.94
CA PHE A 375 27.53 -14.93 -11.96
C PHE A 375 26.24 -15.62 -12.43
N ALA A 376 25.32 -14.87 -13.04
CA ALA A 376 24.12 -15.45 -13.65
C ALA A 376 24.48 -16.50 -14.73
N ASP A 377 25.49 -16.24 -15.56
CA ASP A 377 25.95 -17.21 -16.57
C ASP A 377 26.48 -18.50 -15.95
N GLU A 378 27.24 -18.40 -14.86
CA GLU A 378 27.75 -19.56 -14.10
C GLU A 378 26.58 -20.39 -13.53
N GLN A 379 25.58 -19.73 -12.97
CA GLN A 379 24.40 -20.40 -12.41
C GLN A 379 23.50 -21.01 -13.49
N LEU A 380 23.31 -20.34 -14.63
CA LEU A 380 22.58 -20.90 -15.78
C LEU A 380 23.26 -22.16 -16.33
N ALA A 381 24.59 -22.19 -16.37
CA ALA A 381 25.34 -23.38 -16.78
C ALA A 381 25.18 -24.53 -15.78
N ALA A 382 25.20 -24.25 -14.47
CA ALA A 382 24.96 -25.23 -13.42
C ALA A 382 23.52 -25.79 -13.49
N ALA A 383 22.52 -24.91 -13.63
CA ALA A 383 21.12 -25.31 -13.80
C ALA A 383 20.92 -26.19 -15.05
N GLN A 384 21.53 -25.83 -16.18
CA GLN A 384 21.45 -26.62 -17.41
C GLN A 384 22.02 -28.03 -17.23
N ALA A 385 23.14 -28.16 -16.50
CA ALA A 385 23.73 -29.46 -16.19
C ALA A 385 22.85 -30.29 -15.24
N ALA A 386 22.27 -29.66 -14.21
CA ALA A 386 21.38 -30.31 -13.25
C ALA A 386 20.08 -30.81 -13.91
N VAL A 387 19.44 -29.99 -14.76
CA VAL A 387 18.28 -30.40 -15.57
C VAL A 387 18.63 -31.59 -16.47
N GLY A 388 19.79 -31.55 -17.15
CA GLY A 388 20.24 -32.66 -17.99
C GLY A 388 20.56 -33.95 -17.21
N GLY A 389 20.90 -33.83 -15.93
CA GLY A 389 21.14 -34.95 -15.01
C GLY A 389 19.89 -35.47 -14.30
N GLY A 390 18.74 -34.80 -14.44
CA GLY A 390 17.51 -35.13 -13.70
C GLY A 390 17.52 -34.71 -12.23
N ASP A 391 18.40 -33.78 -11.85
CA ASP A 391 18.48 -33.21 -10.50
C ASP A 391 17.74 -31.87 -10.45
N GLY A 392 16.40 -31.95 -10.28
CA GLY A 392 15.52 -30.79 -10.27
C GLY A 392 15.76 -29.84 -9.07
N ALA A 393 16.08 -30.39 -7.91
CA ALA A 393 16.37 -29.61 -6.70
C ALA A 393 17.62 -28.73 -6.87
N SER A 394 18.72 -29.29 -7.38
CA SER A 394 19.92 -28.51 -7.69
C SER A 394 19.67 -27.49 -8.81
N ALA A 395 18.86 -27.87 -9.82
CA ALA A 395 18.48 -26.94 -10.87
C ALA A 395 17.70 -25.73 -10.33
N ALA A 396 16.73 -25.96 -9.44
CA ALA A 396 15.93 -24.90 -8.83
C ALA A 396 16.78 -23.85 -8.10
N VAL A 397 17.73 -24.31 -7.28
CA VAL A 397 18.66 -23.43 -6.55
C VAL A 397 19.49 -22.57 -7.50
N SER A 398 20.05 -23.17 -8.56
CA SER A 398 20.83 -22.44 -9.56
C SER A 398 19.96 -21.49 -10.41
N ILE A 399 18.73 -21.88 -10.76
CA ILE A 399 17.80 -21.00 -11.50
C ILE A 399 17.48 -19.77 -10.65
N ARG A 400 17.13 -19.94 -9.38
CA ARG A 400 16.83 -18.81 -8.48
C ARG A 400 18.02 -17.86 -8.33
N ALA A 401 19.23 -18.40 -8.16
CA ALA A 401 20.45 -17.59 -8.09
C ALA A 401 20.71 -16.80 -9.40
N ALA A 402 20.41 -17.39 -10.56
CA ALA A 402 20.50 -16.70 -11.85
C ALA A 402 19.42 -15.61 -12.01
N GLU A 403 18.19 -15.87 -11.56
CA GLU A 403 17.07 -14.92 -11.55
C GLU A 403 17.44 -13.67 -10.71
N GLU A 404 17.89 -13.87 -9.47
CA GLU A 404 18.28 -12.78 -8.58
C GLU A 404 19.44 -11.94 -9.14
N ALA A 405 20.47 -12.59 -9.68
CA ALA A 405 21.61 -11.90 -10.25
C ALA A 405 21.23 -11.10 -11.51
N THR A 406 20.36 -11.65 -12.36
CA THR A 406 19.84 -10.96 -13.54
C THR A 406 18.99 -9.76 -13.15
N ALA A 407 18.12 -9.90 -12.16
CA ALA A 407 17.29 -8.81 -11.63
C ALA A 407 18.16 -7.70 -11.01
N GLN A 408 19.21 -8.04 -10.26
CA GLN A 408 20.16 -7.07 -9.72
C GLN A 408 20.90 -6.31 -10.82
N ALA A 409 21.35 -6.99 -11.87
CA ALA A 409 21.98 -6.33 -13.02
C ALA A 409 21.02 -5.34 -13.71
N LYS A 410 19.76 -5.72 -13.88
CA LYS A 410 18.72 -4.84 -14.42
C LYS A 410 18.49 -3.61 -13.54
N LEU A 411 18.35 -3.79 -12.22
CA LEU A 411 18.19 -2.68 -11.27
C LEU A 411 19.34 -1.67 -11.34
N LEU A 412 20.58 -2.17 -11.48
CA LEU A 412 21.76 -1.32 -11.61
C LEU A 412 21.73 -0.48 -12.90
N TYR A 413 21.25 -1.04 -14.01
CA TYR A 413 21.04 -0.30 -15.26
C TYR A 413 19.89 0.70 -15.15
N ASP A 414 18.76 0.31 -14.59
CA ASP A 414 17.59 1.17 -14.40
C ASP A 414 17.93 2.37 -13.50
N ALA A 415 18.77 2.17 -12.47
CA ALA A 415 19.23 3.25 -11.60
C ALA A 415 20.03 4.33 -12.36
N VAL A 416 20.78 3.96 -13.41
CA VAL A 416 21.49 4.93 -14.27
C VAL A 416 20.48 5.75 -15.08
N ALA A 417 19.45 5.12 -15.62
CA ALA A 417 18.40 5.82 -16.37
C ALA A 417 17.64 6.79 -15.45
N LYS A 418 17.19 6.29 -14.30
CA LYS A 418 16.47 7.06 -13.28
C LYS A 418 17.27 8.27 -12.80
N LEU A 419 18.56 8.10 -12.48
CA LEU A 419 19.38 9.23 -12.06
C LEU A 419 19.45 10.32 -13.15
N GLY A 420 19.53 9.92 -14.42
CA GLY A 420 19.51 10.89 -15.52
C GLY A 420 18.22 11.71 -15.57
N ASP A 421 17.08 11.09 -15.29
CA ASP A 421 15.78 11.75 -15.27
C ASP A 421 15.59 12.63 -14.01
N ASP A 422 16.09 12.16 -12.86
CA ASP A 422 16.12 12.91 -11.61
C ASP A 422 16.98 14.18 -11.75
N LEU A 423 18.17 14.06 -12.36
CA LEU A 423 19.05 15.21 -12.63
C LEU A 423 18.40 16.22 -13.58
N ALA A 424 17.77 15.76 -14.66
CA ALA A 424 17.07 16.64 -15.60
C ALA A 424 15.83 17.32 -14.96
N THR A 425 15.21 16.68 -13.98
CA THR A 425 14.13 17.26 -13.20
C THR A 425 14.66 18.32 -12.23
N ALA A 426 15.71 17.99 -11.48
CA ALA A 426 16.38 18.94 -10.60
C ALA A 426 16.90 20.17 -11.33
N GLU A 427 17.38 20.05 -12.57
CA GLU A 427 17.76 21.19 -13.40
C GLU A 427 16.58 22.14 -13.68
N ARG A 428 15.42 21.58 -14.04
CA ARG A 428 14.21 22.37 -14.32
C ARG A 428 13.69 23.05 -13.05
N ASP A 429 13.65 22.31 -11.95
CA ASP A 429 13.13 22.80 -10.67
C ASP A 429 14.06 23.88 -10.10
N ALA A 430 15.38 23.67 -10.15
CA ALA A 430 16.34 24.68 -9.72
C ALA A 430 16.27 25.96 -10.58
N ALA A 431 16.10 25.82 -11.91
CA ALA A 431 15.94 26.97 -12.79
C ALA A 431 14.65 27.75 -12.50
N ALA A 432 13.55 27.05 -12.22
CA ALA A 432 12.28 27.67 -11.81
C ALA A 432 12.42 28.39 -10.47
N LEU A 433 13.04 27.75 -9.47
CA LEU A 433 13.24 28.31 -8.15
C LEU A 433 14.17 29.54 -8.17
N VAL A 434 15.18 29.57 -9.05
CA VAL A 434 15.99 30.79 -9.27
C VAL A 434 15.12 31.96 -9.74
N ALA A 435 14.22 31.73 -10.70
CA ALA A 435 13.34 32.78 -11.23
C ALA A 435 12.32 33.27 -10.20
N GLU A 436 11.80 32.35 -9.37
CA GLU A 436 10.92 32.66 -8.24
C GLU A 436 11.66 33.50 -7.19
N LEU A 437 12.83 33.05 -6.74
CA LEU A 437 13.65 33.78 -5.77
C LEU A 437 14.09 35.15 -6.28
N ASP A 438 14.42 35.31 -7.57
CA ASP A 438 14.72 36.62 -8.15
C ASP A 438 13.53 37.59 -8.02
N THR A 439 12.31 37.08 -8.22
CA THR A 439 11.07 37.85 -8.08
C THR A 439 10.80 38.20 -6.61
N ASP A 440 10.94 37.23 -5.71
CA ASP A 440 10.74 37.43 -4.28
C ASP A 440 11.79 38.35 -3.66
N LEU A 441 13.03 38.28 -4.11
CA LEU A 441 14.10 39.20 -3.69
C LEU A 441 13.83 40.63 -4.13
N ALA A 442 13.21 40.84 -5.29
CA ALA A 442 12.80 42.16 -5.75
C ALA A 442 11.62 42.70 -4.92
N ALA A 443 10.63 41.85 -4.62
CA ALA A 443 9.50 42.20 -3.77
C ALA A 443 9.91 42.49 -2.31
N ALA A 444 10.75 41.63 -1.73
CA ALA A 444 11.27 41.75 -0.37
C ALA A 444 12.09 43.02 -0.19
N ALA A 445 12.87 43.43 -1.20
CA ALA A 445 13.66 44.66 -1.15
C ALA A 445 12.81 45.94 -1.08
N ALA A 446 11.52 45.87 -1.43
CA ALA A 446 10.58 46.99 -1.31
C ALA A 446 9.90 47.08 0.07
N LEU A 447 10.08 46.09 0.95
CA LEU A 447 9.47 46.06 2.27
C LEU A 447 10.27 46.85 3.31
N PRO A 448 9.61 47.48 4.30
CA PRO A 448 10.28 48.10 5.44
C PRO A 448 11.05 47.06 6.29
N ASP A 449 12.30 47.38 6.65
CA ASP A 449 13.16 46.53 7.50
C ASP A 449 13.74 47.35 8.66
N ALA A 450 12.95 47.51 9.72
CA ALA A 450 13.34 48.34 10.87
C ALA A 450 14.53 47.75 11.66
N ASP A 451 14.68 46.42 11.66
CA ASP A 451 15.67 45.70 12.47
C ASP A 451 16.88 45.20 11.65
N GLY A 452 16.91 45.43 10.33
CA GLY A 452 18.00 45.03 9.43
C GLY A 452 18.08 43.53 9.12
N ARG A 453 17.13 42.72 9.61
CA ARG A 453 17.15 41.26 9.46
C ARG A 453 16.76 40.82 8.05
N LEU A 454 15.79 41.50 7.45
CA LEU A 454 15.34 41.18 6.09
C LEU A 454 16.44 41.49 5.07
N ALA A 455 17.18 42.59 5.25
CA ALA A 455 18.33 42.93 4.42
C ALA A 455 19.43 41.86 4.47
N GLY A 456 19.69 41.29 5.65
CA GLY A 456 20.62 40.17 5.82
C GLY A 456 20.18 38.90 5.09
N ALA A 457 18.91 38.51 5.23
CA ALA A 457 18.33 37.36 4.53
C ALA A 457 18.37 37.56 3.01
N ILE A 458 17.96 38.74 2.51
CA ILE A 458 18.03 39.11 1.10
C ILE A 458 19.46 38.98 0.56
N ALA A 459 20.46 39.46 1.29
CA ALA A 459 21.86 39.37 0.85
C ALA A 459 22.35 37.91 0.79
N ALA A 460 22.02 37.10 1.79
CA ALA A 460 22.37 35.69 1.83
C ALA A 460 21.70 34.88 0.70
N THR A 461 20.40 35.11 0.47
CA THR A 461 19.65 34.45 -0.61
C THR A 461 20.17 34.86 -1.98
N ARG A 462 20.47 36.15 -2.22
CA ARG A 462 21.15 36.60 -3.46
C ARG A 462 22.47 35.89 -3.69
N GLN A 463 23.30 35.76 -2.65
CA GLN A 463 24.57 35.06 -2.76
C GLN A 463 24.38 33.59 -3.16
N ARG A 464 23.38 32.90 -2.59
CA ARG A 464 23.08 31.50 -2.95
C ARG A 464 22.53 31.37 -4.37
N VAL A 465 21.65 32.27 -4.81
CA VAL A 465 21.16 32.31 -6.19
C VAL A 465 22.32 32.49 -7.17
N GLU A 466 23.20 33.45 -6.94
CA GLU A 466 24.37 33.69 -7.80
C GLU A 466 25.36 32.53 -7.78
N ALA A 467 25.52 31.84 -6.65
CA ALA A 467 26.35 30.63 -6.56
C ALA A 467 25.71 29.42 -7.27
N ALA A 468 24.37 29.35 -7.35
CA ALA A 468 23.65 28.25 -7.98
C ALA A 468 23.65 28.33 -9.52
N ARG A 469 23.58 29.54 -10.11
CA ARG A 469 23.59 29.73 -11.58
C ARG A 469 24.69 28.97 -12.32
N PRO A 470 25.98 29.05 -11.94
CA PRO A 470 27.03 28.31 -12.63
C PRO A 470 26.91 26.78 -12.46
N LEU A 471 26.24 26.29 -11.41
CA LEU A 471 26.00 24.86 -11.21
C LEU A 471 24.97 24.30 -12.19
N LEU A 472 24.13 25.13 -12.82
CA LEU A 472 23.11 24.71 -13.77
C LEU A 472 23.55 24.83 -15.24
N THR A 473 24.78 25.29 -15.50
CA THR A 473 25.27 25.56 -16.86
C THR A 473 26.62 24.89 -17.13
N GLY A 474 26.95 24.69 -18.41
CA GLY A 474 28.22 24.07 -18.81
C GLY A 474 28.23 22.54 -18.75
N THR A 475 29.42 21.95 -18.62
CA THR A 475 29.67 20.50 -18.77
C THR A 475 29.97 19.77 -17.45
N ALA A 476 29.78 20.44 -16.31
CA ALA A 476 29.97 19.87 -14.98
C ALA A 476 28.84 20.35 -14.05
N ARG A 477 27.61 20.16 -14.53
CA ARG A 477 26.40 20.64 -13.85
C ARG A 477 26.18 19.87 -12.55
N ARG A 478 25.64 20.56 -11.55
CA ARG A 478 25.36 20.07 -10.20
C ARG A 478 23.95 20.46 -9.73
N PRO A 479 22.91 19.99 -10.43
CA PRO A 479 21.55 20.44 -10.21
C PRO A 479 20.97 20.03 -8.86
N LEU A 480 21.29 18.84 -8.33
CA LEU A 480 20.78 18.43 -7.02
C LEU A 480 21.36 19.31 -5.91
N HIS A 481 22.67 19.60 -5.99
CA HIS A 481 23.31 20.53 -5.05
C HIS A 481 22.77 21.96 -5.18
N ALA A 482 22.52 22.42 -6.41
CA ALA A 482 21.92 23.74 -6.64
C ALA A 482 20.52 23.82 -6.03
N LEU A 483 19.67 22.83 -6.31
CA LEU A 483 18.29 22.76 -5.80
C LEU A 483 18.25 22.77 -4.27
N ASP A 484 18.99 21.88 -3.61
CA ASP A 484 19.06 21.83 -2.13
C ASP A 484 19.51 23.17 -1.52
N SER A 485 20.50 23.83 -2.14
CA SER A 485 20.97 25.14 -1.67
C SER A 485 19.91 26.24 -1.84
N LEU A 486 19.18 26.22 -2.94
CA LEU A 486 18.11 27.17 -3.25
C LEU A 486 16.88 26.96 -2.37
N GLU A 487 16.46 25.71 -2.13
CA GLU A 487 15.33 25.38 -1.25
C GLU A 487 15.61 25.87 0.19
N LYS A 488 16.83 25.66 0.68
CA LYS A 488 17.26 26.22 1.98
C LYS A 488 17.25 27.74 1.97
N ALA A 489 17.66 28.38 0.87
CA ALA A 489 17.61 29.83 0.73
C ALA A 489 16.17 30.37 0.73
N ASN A 490 15.25 29.64 0.08
CA ASN A 490 13.83 29.95 0.02
C ASN A 490 13.19 29.88 1.41
N ALA A 491 13.43 28.78 2.14
CA ALA A 491 12.92 28.62 3.49
C ALA A 491 13.44 29.73 4.45
N GLU A 492 14.70 30.15 4.31
CA GLU A 492 15.29 31.22 5.12
C GLU A 492 14.66 32.60 4.82
N ILE A 493 14.47 32.96 3.55
CA ILE A 493 13.84 34.24 3.20
C ILE A 493 12.36 34.28 3.55
N ASP A 494 11.64 33.15 3.40
CA ASP A 494 10.24 33.01 3.82
C ASP A 494 10.06 33.22 5.33
N ALA A 495 10.96 32.63 6.13
CA ALA A 495 10.95 32.84 7.58
C ALA A 495 11.19 34.31 7.94
N ALA A 496 12.12 35.00 7.25
CA ALA A 496 12.37 36.42 7.45
C ALA A 496 11.16 37.29 7.06
N LEU A 497 10.51 36.98 5.93
CA LEU A 497 9.30 37.66 5.47
C LEU A 497 8.12 37.46 6.43
N ALA A 498 7.95 36.25 6.96
CA ALA A 498 6.92 35.96 7.96
C ALA A 498 7.10 36.84 9.22
N HIS A 499 8.33 36.98 9.70
CA HIS A 499 8.61 37.88 10.83
C HIS A 499 8.29 39.35 10.56
N VAL A 500 8.57 39.84 9.34
CA VAL A 500 8.23 41.22 8.95
C VAL A 500 6.72 41.42 8.89
N ARG A 501 5.97 40.46 8.32
CA ARG A 501 4.49 40.49 8.29
C ARG A 501 3.91 40.50 9.70
N ASP A 502 4.39 39.63 10.58
CA ASP A 502 3.96 39.56 11.98
C ASP A 502 4.20 40.89 12.73
N ALA A 503 5.34 41.54 12.49
CA ALA A 503 5.68 42.82 13.10
C ALA A 503 4.76 43.94 12.59
N GLN A 504 4.49 44.00 11.29
CA GLN A 504 3.56 44.96 10.69
C GLN A 504 2.14 44.80 11.22
N GLU A 505 1.64 43.56 11.30
CA GLU A 505 0.32 43.31 11.87
C GLU A 505 0.23 43.73 13.34
N LYS A 506 1.26 43.43 14.15
CA LYS A 506 1.33 43.88 15.54
C LYS A 506 1.31 45.40 15.65
N GLN A 507 2.06 46.09 14.79
CA GLN A 507 2.08 47.56 14.75
C GLN A 507 0.71 48.13 14.34
N GLN A 508 0.05 47.54 13.34
CA GLN A 508 -1.28 47.97 12.89
C GLN A 508 -2.33 47.77 13.99
N ARG A 509 -2.31 46.62 14.69
CA ARG A 509 -3.18 46.37 15.85
C ARG A 509 -2.93 47.36 16.98
N ALA A 510 -1.66 47.64 17.31
CA ALA A 510 -1.30 48.62 18.32
C ALA A 510 -1.75 50.04 17.96
N ALA A 511 -1.62 50.44 16.68
CA ALA A 511 -2.10 51.75 16.20
C ALA A 511 -3.62 51.88 16.29
N GLN A 512 -4.37 50.82 15.95
CA GLN A 512 -5.83 50.79 16.11
C GLN A 512 -6.25 50.90 17.58
N GLN A 513 -5.57 50.18 18.48
CA GLN A 513 -5.82 50.26 19.93
C GLN A 513 -5.51 51.66 20.48
N LEU A 514 -4.41 52.28 20.06
CA LEU A 514 -4.05 53.64 20.45
C LEU A 514 -5.11 54.64 20.01
N GLN A 515 -5.61 54.53 18.77
CA GLN A 515 -6.66 55.42 18.25
C GLN A 515 -7.96 55.30 19.07
N GLN A 516 -8.34 54.08 19.46
CA GLN A 516 -9.49 53.84 20.34
C GLN A 516 -9.28 54.46 21.73
N LEU A 517 -8.10 54.27 22.33
CA LEU A 517 -7.75 54.86 23.63
C LEU A 517 -7.76 56.38 23.60
N LEU A 518 -7.22 57.02 22.55
CA LEU A 518 -7.24 58.47 22.39
C LEU A 518 -8.67 59.01 22.25
N THR A 519 -9.52 58.32 21.49
CA THR A 519 -10.94 58.69 21.34
C THR A 519 -11.67 58.59 22.67
N HIS A 520 -11.41 57.54 23.46
CA HIS A 520 -11.98 57.37 24.79
C HIS A 520 -11.49 58.45 25.78
N ALA A 521 -10.20 58.75 25.78
CA ALA A 521 -9.61 59.80 26.62
C ALA A 521 -10.17 61.19 26.28
N GLN A 522 -10.32 61.51 24.99
CA GLN A 522 -10.93 62.78 24.54
C GLN A 522 -12.39 62.90 24.99
N ALA A 523 -13.16 61.81 24.93
CA ALA A 523 -14.54 61.79 25.43
C ALA A 523 -14.60 62.01 26.95
N GLN A 524 -13.70 61.39 27.72
CA GLN A 524 -13.61 61.59 29.17
C GLN A 524 -13.22 63.04 29.53
N VAL A 525 -12.25 63.62 28.82
CA VAL A 525 -11.85 65.03 29.02
C VAL A 525 -13.02 65.96 28.73
N SER A 526 -13.71 65.78 27.61
CA SER A 526 -14.87 66.61 27.25
C SER A 526 -15.99 66.50 28.29
N ALA A 527 -16.28 65.28 28.78
CA ALA A 527 -17.27 65.07 29.83
C ALA A 527 -16.89 65.73 31.17
N ALA A 528 -15.60 65.74 31.51
CA ALA A 528 -15.10 66.42 32.70
C ALA A 528 -15.17 67.96 32.57
N GLU A 529 -14.85 68.50 31.38
CA GLU A 529 -14.97 69.92 31.07
C GLU A 529 -16.44 70.38 31.13
N ASP A 530 -17.37 69.59 30.59
CA ASP A 530 -18.82 69.86 30.66
C ASP A 530 -19.31 69.88 32.11
N TYR A 531 -18.85 68.96 32.96
CA TYR A 531 -19.21 68.92 34.39
C TYR A 531 -18.68 70.11 35.19
N ILE A 532 -17.49 70.63 34.86
CA ILE A 532 -16.92 71.81 35.51
C ILE A 532 -17.67 73.10 35.10
N THR A 533 -18.23 73.11 33.89
CA THR A 533 -18.92 74.28 33.32
C THR A 533 -20.42 74.33 33.68
N SER A 534 -20.99 73.21 34.15
CA SER A 534 -22.35 73.12 34.72
C SER A 534 -22.38 73.45 36.21
#